data_AF-A0A7J0EM17-F1
#
_entry.id   AF-A0A7J0EM17-F1
#
_cell.length_a   1.000
_cell.length_b   1.000
_cell.length_c   1.000
_cell.angle_alpha   90.00
_cell.angle_beta   90.00
_cell.angle_gamma   90.00
#
_symmetry.space_group_name_H-M   'P 1'
#
loop_
_entity.id
_entity.type
_entity.pdbx_description
1 polymer ?
#
loop_
_entity_poly.entity_id
_entity_poly.type
_entity_poly.pdbx_seq_one_letter_code
_entity_poly.pdbx_strand_id
1 'polypeptide(L)'
;MGFCLHNNVAVAMSFLLNKRELGINKILIVDWDVHHGNGTQKMFWKDPRVLFFSVHRHEFGSFYPASDDGSHIMIGEGPGAGFNINVPWENGRCGDADYLAVWDHVLIPIAKDFRPDIIIISAGFDAAVGDPLGGCRVTPYGYSMMLKKLMEFAQGKIVMALEGGYNLDSLANSVLACVEVLLEDRPIVGTSEAYPFESTWRVIEAVREELSSFWPILKDELPSKLISKQAPPIQISTSDSDVEDDDGTHIVSSDLEKAVQDVVQPFSELRVGVDSNDDINAICAPWRSELSNTDVWYATYGSNMCKSRFLCYIEGGQVEGMRKPCTGSLDKSPPKEILWKTFSHRLFFGHDQTKTWGHGGVAFLHPESNSQDKAYLCLYRITLEQFNDVLLQENTSSFDTSSPVFDLTDLDSAMKKRCISPDVLNRGWYHNVVYMGNENGIPILTMTCTLSDVESFKSGKFQLCAPAREYASALVRGLVGENSFRRRKRWLTYSKLLQNHCDYELWLVDFLSFMSWKFLLPYTLIGGHGHLSYGHSDTLFQQLYIV
;
A
#
# COMPACT_ATOMS: atom_id res chain seq x y z
N MET A 1 7.37 -4.91 14.59
CA MET A 1 6.93 -3.92 13.59
C MET A 1 6.13 -4.66 12.52
N GLY A 2 5.56 -4.01 11.50
CA GLY A 2 4.73 -4.70 10.49
C GLY A 2 3.42 -5.24 11.07
N PHE A 3 2.42 -4.38 11.27
CA PHE A 3 1.08 -4.69 11.80
C PHE A 3 1.00 -5.31 13.22
N CYS A 4 2.11 -5.72 13.82
CA CYS A 4 2.19 -6.29 15.17
C CYS A 4 2.24 -5.21 16.28
N LEU A 5 1.33 -5.28 17.26
CA LEU A 5 1.35 -4.42 18.46
C LEU A 5 2.26 -4.99 19.57
N HIS A 6 2.15 -6.29 19.80
CA HIS A 6 3.02 -7.09 20.67
C HIS A 6 3.65 -8.19 19.83
N ASN A 7 4.83 -8.66 20.23
CA ASN A 7 5.41 -9.86 19.65
C ASN A 7 4.85 -11.07 20.41
N ASN A 8 3.73 -11.61 19.92
CA ASN A 8 2.98 -12.66 20.59
C ASN A 8 3.84 -13.92 20.83
N VAL A 9 4.57 -14.35 19.79
CA VAL A 9 5.49 -15.49 19.85
C VAL A 9 6.59 -15.25 20.88
N ALA A 10 7.25 -14.09 20.86
CA ALA A 10 8.31 -13.79 21.82
C ALA A 10 7.80 -13.76 23.28
N VAL A 11 6.60 -13.20 23.51
CA VAL A 11 5.97 -13.19 24.84
C VAL A 11 5.68 -14.62 25.31
N ALA A 12 5.09 -15.45 24.45
CA ALA A 12 4.81 -16.84 24.79
C ALA A 12 6.10 -17.61 25.12
N MET A 13 7.18 -17.39 24.36
CA MET A 13 8.43 -18.12 24.57
C MET A 13 9.15 -17.67 25.83
N SER A 14 9.17 -16.36 26.10
CA SER A 14 9.66 -15.84 27.38
C SER A 14 8.86 -16.45 28.55
N PHE A 15 7.55 -16.62 28.41
CA PHE A 15 6.74 -17.29 29.43
C PHE A 15 7.16 -18.75 29.62
N LEU A 16 7.28 -19.54 28.55
CA LEU A 16 7.65 -20.96 28.63
C LEU A 16 9.04 -21.16 29.25
N LEU A 17 10.04 -20.36 28.85
CA LEU A 17 11.39 -20.44 29.40
C LEU A 17 11.49 -20.09 30.90
N ASN A 18 10.57 -19.26 31.39
CA ASN A 18 10.51 -18.88 32.80
C ASN A 18 9.72 -19.87 33.66
N LYS A 19 8.92 -20.74 33.04
CA LYS A 19 8.10 -21.76 33.69
C LYS A 19 8.82 -23.10 33.71
N ARG A 20 9.88 -23.18 34.51
CA ARG A 20 10.77 -24.35 34.58
C ARG A 20 10.05 -25.65 34.92
N GLU A 21 8.94 -25.57 35.65
CA GLU A 21 8.07 -26.71 35.97
C GLU A 21 7.47 -27.42 34.73
N LEU A 22 7.41 -26.74 33.58
CA LEU A 22 6.94 -27.32 32.31
C LEU A 22 8.01 -28.16 31.59
N GLY A 23 9.26 -28.14 32.06
CA GLY A 23 10.36 -28.91 31.48
C GLY A 23 10.81 -28.46 30.08
N ILE A 24 10.39 -27.27 29.63
CA ILE A 24 10.78 -26.69 28.34
C ILE A 24 12.07 -25.89 28.51
N ASN A 25 13.17 -26.39 27.94
CA ASN A 25 14.49 -25.77 28.03
C ASN A 25 15.02 -25.30 26.68
N LYS A 26 14.59 -25.92 25.58
CA LYS A 26 14.97 -25.58 24.21
C LYS A 26 13.74 -25.38 23.34
N ILE A 27 13.68 -24.22 22.70
CA ILE A 27 12.56 -23.81 21.87
C ILE A 27 13.08 -23.55 20.46
N LEU A 28 12.44 -24.16 19.46
CA LEU A 28 12.66 -23.80 18.07
C LEU A 28 11.50 -22.91 17.61
N ILE A 29 11.82 -21.70 17.17
CA ILE A 29 10.88 -20.82 16.49
C ILE A 29 11.15 -20.92 14.99
N VAL A 30 10.14 -21.33 14.22
CA VAL A 30 10.18 -21.35 12.75
C VAL A 30 9.29 -20.23 12.25
N ASP A 31 9.89 -19.28 11.57
CA ASP A 31 9.21 -18.16 10.96
C ASP A 31 9.23 -18.34 9.44
N TRP A 32 8.06 -18.67 8.89
CA TRP A 32 7.85 -18.84 7.45
C TRP A 32 7.03 -17.71 6.84
N ASP A 33 6.73 -16.67 7.63
CA ASP A 33 6.16 -15.42 7.10
C ASP A 33 7.14 -14.85 6.06
N VAL A 34 6.62 -14.26 5.01
CA VAL A 34 7.48 -13.76 3.92
C VAL A 34 8.37 -12.60 4.39
N HIS A 35 8.05 -11.96 5.51
CA HIS A 35 8.82 -10.88 6.09
C HIS A 35 9.71 -11.36 7.24
N HIS A 36 10.90 -10.75 7.36
CA HIS A 36 11.80 -11.04 8.46
C HIS A 36 11.19 -10.69 9.83
N GLY A 37 11.12 -11.69 10.72
CA GLY A 37 10.72 -11.56 12.13
C GLY A 37 11.73 -10.81 13.02
N ASN A 38 12.14 -9.61 12.63
CA ASN A 38 13.20 -8.82 13.29
C ASN A 38 13.01 -8.62 14.80
N GLY A 39 11.78 -8.52 15.27
CA GLY A 39 11.46 -8.39 16.69
C GLY A 39 11.76 -9.67 17.48
N THR A 40 11.52 -10.84 16.88
CA THR A 40 11.76 -12.15 17.50
C THR A 40 13.26 -12.42 17.54
N GLN A 41 13.96 -12.19 16.41
CA GLN A 41 15.42 -12.21 16.34
C GLN A 41 16.05 -11.35 17.45
N LYS A 42 15.64 -10.09 17.59
CA LYS A 42 16.21 -9.18 18.60
C LYS A 42 15.94 -9.61 20.03
N MET A 43 14.79 -10.24 20.31
CA MET A 43 14.47 -10.73 21.65
C MET A 43 15.42 -11.84 22.09
N PHE A 44 15.75 -12.76 21.19
CA PHE A 44 16.51 -13.98 21.51
C PHE A 44 17.95 -13.94 21.02
N TRP A 45 18.43 -12.78 20.55
CA TRP A 45 19.73 -12.58 19.92
C TRP A 45 20.95 -13.17 20.66
N LYS A 46 20.88 -13.28 21.99
CA LYS A 46 21.95 -13.81 22.86
C LYS A 46 21.57 -15.08 23.63
N ASP A 47 20.40 -15.68 23.37
CA ASP A 47 19.85 -16.79 24.17
C ASP A 47 19.93 -18.14 23.44
N PRO A 48 20.89 -19.03 23.77
CA PRO A 48 21.05 -20.33 23.11
C PRO A 48 19.91 -21.32 23.40
N ARG A 49 19.00 -20.98 24.31
CA ARG A 49 17.82 -21.81 24.58
C ARG A 49 16.77 -21.67 23.47
N VAL A 50 16.86 -20.63 22.64
CA VAL A 50 15.94 -20.38 21.54
C VAL A 50 16.70 -20.40 20.24
N LEU A 51 16.36 -21.36 19.38
CA LEU A 51 16.79 -21.36 17.99
C LEU A 51 15.73 -20.61 17.17
N PHE A 52 16.09 -19.45 16.64
CA PHE A 52 15.22 -18.70 15.72
C PHE A 52 15.63 -19.00 14.29
N PHE A 53 14.69 -19.52 13.50
CA PHE A 53 14.85 -19.75 12.08
C PHE A 53 13.83 -18.91 11.33
N SER A 54 14.26 -18.07 10.39
CA SER A 54 13.37 -17.30 9.54
C SER A 54 13.77 -17.44 8.08
N VAL A 55 12.79 -17.82 7.26
CA VAL A 55 12.90 -17.75 5.80
C VAL A 55 12.03 -16.60 5.32
N HIS A 56 12.59 -15.68 4.53
CA HIS A 56 11.89 -14.45 4.17
C HIS A 56 12.41 -13.86 2.87
N ARG A 57 11.57 -13.09 2.18
CA ARG A 57 12.00 -12.29 1.04
C ARG A 57 12.87 -11.14 1.54
N HIS A 58 14.05 -10.97 0.96
CA HIS A 58 15.02 -9.97 1.41
C HIS A 58 15.45 -9.04 0.27
N GLU A 59 15.70 -9.60 -0.92
CA GLU A 59 16.14 -8.86 -2.11
C GLU A 59 17.31 -7.92 -1.78
N PHE A 60 18.33 -8.47 -1.12
CA PHE A 60 19.52 -7.74 -0.68
C PHE A 60 19.22 -6.54 0.21
N GLY A 61 18.20 -6.66 1.08
CA GLY A 61 17.79 -5.65 2.05
C GLY A 61 16.84 -4.61 1.49
N SER A 62 16.37 -4.77 0.26
CA SER A 62 15.39 -3.85 -0.35
C SER A 62 13.93 -4.20 -0.01
N PHE A 63 13.63 -5.48 0.27
CA PHE A 63 12.27 -5.91 0.65
C PHE A 63 11.97 -5.64 2.12
N TYR A 64 10.71 -5.29 2.45
CA TYR A 64 10.30 -4.95 3.82
C TYR A 64 10.71 -6.05 4.83
N PRO A 65 11.30 -5.73 6.00
CA PRO A 65 11.44 -4.42 6.64
C PRO A 65 12.57 -3.52 6.11
N ALA A 66 13.21 -3.90 5.00
CA ALA A 66 14.24 -3.17 4.28
C ALA A 66 15.47 -2.84 5.15
N SER A 67 16.21 -3.89 5.50
CA SER A 67 17.43 -3.76 6.31
C SER A 67 18.36 -4.96 6.13
N ASP A 68 19.62 -4.77 6.51
CA ASP A 68 20.62 -5.85 6.56
C ASP A 68 20.38 -6.82 7.73
N ASP A 69 19.51 -6.49 8.71
CA ASP A 69 19.23 -7.35 9.88
C ASP A 69 18.69 -8.74 9.51
N GLY A 70 18.11 -8.89 8.31
CA GLY A 70 17.62 -10.17 7.76
C GLY A 70 18.66 -10.95 6.96
N SER A 71 19.89 -10.45 6.82
CA SER A 71 20.94 -11.17 6.08
C SER A 71 21.34 -12.48 6.78
N HIS A 72 21.85 -13.45 6.01
CA HIS A 72 22.31 -14.75 6.50
C HIS A 72 23.50 -14.64 7.47
N ILE A 73 24.29 -13.56 7.38
CA ILE A 73 25.41 -13.28 8.29
C ILE A 73 24.96 -12.88 9.72
N MET A 74 23.67 -12.63 9.92
CA MET A 74 23.12 -12.21 11.21
C MET A 74 22.83 -13.45 12.08
N ILE A 75 23.87 -14.00 12.70
CA ILE A 75 23.83 -15.31 13.36
C ILE A 75 23.63 -15.30 14.89
N GLY A 76 23.37 -14.14 15.50
CA GLY A 76 23.31 -13.99 16.96
C GLY A 76 24.65 -13.55 17.56
N GLU A 77 24.69 -13.36 18.88
CA GLU A 77 25.88 -12.87 19.58
C GLU A 77 26.13 -13.60 20.89
N GLY A 78 27.41 -13.77 21.23
CA GLY A 78 27.83 -14.36 22.50
C GLY A 78 27.32 -15.80 22.63
N PRO A 79 26.68 -16.18 23.75
CA PRO A 79 26.11 -17.52 23.88
C PRO A 79 25.06 -17.88 22.83
N GLY A 80 24.38 -16.88 22.23
CA GLY A 80 23.37 -17.10 21.19
C GLY A 80 23.94 -17.15 19.76
N ALA A 81 25.25 -17.00 19.56
CA ALA A 81 25.84 -17.11 18.23
C ALA A 81 25.62 -18.52 17.64
N GLY A 82 25.14 -18.57 16.40
CA GLY A 82 24.69 -19.78 15.72
C GLY A 82 23.24 -20.17 15.98
N PHE A 83 22.53 -19.49 16.90
CA PHE A 83 21.12 -19.79 17.24
C PHE A 83 20.12 -18.81 16.59
N ASN A 84 20.59 -17.90 15.75
CA ASN A 84 19.76 -17.12 14.84
C ASN A 84 20.09 -17.51 13.40
N ILE A 85 19.09 -17.93 12.63
CA ILE A 85 19.26 -18.42 11.27
C ILE A 85 18.31 -17.64 10.37
N ASN A 86 18.89 -16.83 9.49
CA ASN A 86 18.14 -16.14 8.45
C ASN A 86 18.40 -16.81 7.10
N VAL A 87 17.33 -17.03 6.35
CA VAL A 87 17.35 -17.52 4.97
C VAL A 87 16.74 -16.42 4.08
N PRO A 88 17.57 -15.48 3.59
CA PRO A 88 17.10 -14.34 2.82
C PRO A 88 16.94 -14.69 1.33
N TRP A 89 15.72 -14.73 0.83
CA TRP A 89 15.51 -14.89 -0.61
C TRP A 89 16.03 -13.68 -1.38
N GLU A 90 16.87 -13.96 -2.38
CA GLU A 90 17.40 -12.95 -3.30
C GLU A 90 16.34 -12.38 -4.24
N ASN A 91 15.27 -13.15 -4.50
CA ASN A 91 14.20 -12.80 -5.43
C ASN A 91 12.83 -13.21 -4.87
N GLY A 92 11.77 -12.56 -5.34
CA GLY A 92 10.41 -13.10 -5.20
C GLY A 92 10.20 -14.41 -5.96
N ARG A 93 8.97 -14.91 -5.93
CA ARG A 93 8.45 -16.12 -6.61
C ARG A 93 8.92 -17.47 -6.09
N CYS A 94 9.80 -17.53 -5.08
CA CYS A 94 10.14 -18.77 -4.39
C CYS A 94 8.88 -19.54 -3.99
N GLY A 95 8.81 -20.82 -4.35
CA GLY A 95 7.64 -21.68 -4.15
C GLY A 95 7.99 -22.94 -3.36
N ASP A 96 7.13 -23.96 -3.44
CA ASP A 96 7.22 -25.18 -2.63
C ASP A 96 8.60 -25.84 -2.69
N ALA A 97 9.18 -25.98 -3.89
CA ALA A 97 10.49 -26.62 -4.06
C ALA A 97 11.60 -25.86 -3.34
N ASP A 98 11.57 -24.52 -3.37
CA ASP A 98 12.57 -23.67 -2.73
C ASP A 98 12.52 -23.78 -1.21
N TYR A 99 11.31 -23.67 -0.65
CA TYR A 99 11.10 -23.80 0.79
C TYR A 99 11.44 -25.22 1.27
N LEU A 100 11.03 -26.27 0.54
CA LEU A 100 11.35 -27.64 0.91
C LEU A 100 12.86 -27.94 0.82
N ALA A 101 13.58 -27.36 -0.13
CA ALA A 101 15.04 -27.48 -0.21
C ALA A 101 15.72 -26.86 1.02
N VAL A 102 15.28 -25.69 1.46
CA VAL A 102 15.80 -25.06 2.70
C VAL A 102 15.45 -25.88 3.93
N TRP A 103 14.25 -26.46 4.00
CA TRP A 103 13.89 -27.39 5.06
C TRP A 103 14.87 -28.56 5.10
N ASP A 104 15.06 -29.24 3.97
CA ASP A 104 15.84 -30.48 3.91
C ASP A 104 17.35 -30.27 4.09
N HIS A 105 17.87 -29.11 3.69
CA HIS A 105 19.31 -28.85 3.65
C HIS A 105 19.81 -27.84 4.68
N VAL A 106 18.93 -27.19 5.43
CA VAL A 106 19.29 -26.27 6.53
C VAL A 106 18.50 -26.60 7.80
N LEU A 107 17.18 -26.40 7.79
CA LEU A 107 16.38 -26.44 9.02
C LEU A 107 16.32 -27.83 9.66
N ILE A 108 16.00 -28.87 8.90
CA ILE A 108 15.83 -30.23 9.41
C ILE A 108 17.13 -30.82 9.99
N PRO A 109 18.30 -30.69 9.33
CA PRO A 109 19.58 -31.09 9.93
C PRO A 109 19.84 -30.40 11.28
N ILE A 110 19.62 -29.09 11.36
CA ILE A 110 19.86 -28.32 12.59
C ILE A 110 18.84 -28.68 13.67
N ALA A 111 17.56 -28.82 13.33
CA ALA A 111 16.51 -29.21 14.28
C ALA A 111 16.78 -30.60 14.90
N LYS A 112 17.33 -31.53 14.12
CA LYS A 112 17.78 -32.86 14.60
C LYS A 112 18.88 -32.75 15.65
N ASP A 113 19.86 -31.88 15.43
CA ASP A 113 20.97 -31.70 16.38
C ASP A 113 20.55 -30.86 17.60
N PHE A 114 19.80 -29.77 17.38
CA PHE A 114 19.27 -28.89 18.41
C PHE A 114 18.29 -29.62 19.34
N ARG A 115 17.51 -30.59 18.86
CA ARG A 115 16.53 -31.38 19.63
C ARG A 115 15.60 -30.48 20.48
N PRO A 116 14.68 -29.72 19.86
CA PRO A 116 13.78 -28.81 20.59
C PRO A 116 12.81 -29.59 21.47
N ASP A 117 12.43 -28.99 22.61
CA ASP A 117 11.39 -29.51 23.51
C ASP A 117 9.97 -29.10 23.05
N ILE A 118 9.88 -28.01 22.30
CA ILE A 118 8.67 -27.48 21.66
C ILE A 118 9.05 -26.68 20.40
N ILE A 119 8.18 -26.68 19.40
CA ILE A 119 8.30 -25.85 18.21
C ILE A 119 7.16 -24.85 18.16
N ILE A 120 7.48 -23.60 17.81
CA ILE A 120 6.49 -22.56 17.54
C ILE A 120 6.67 -22.08 16.12
N ILE A 121 5.56 -22.01 15.40
CA ILE A 121 5.54 -21.49 14.05
C ILE A 121 4.94 -20.11 14.09
N SER A 122 5.73 -19.09 13.73
CA SER A 122 5.22 -17.79 13.31
C SER A 122 4.58 -18.00 11.94
N ALA A 123 3.30 -18.32 11.95
CA ALA A 123 2.57 -18.86 10.82
C ALA A 123 1.99 -17.75 9.96
N GLY A 124 2.85 -17.01 9.25
CA GLY A 124 2.46 -16.09 8.19
C GLY A 124 2.15 -16.83 6.90
N PHE A 125 1.07 -16.45 6.22
CA PHE A 125 0.65 -17.04 4.94
C PHE A 125 0.75 -16.07 3.78
N ASP A 126 1.58 -15.05 3.92
CA ASP A 126 1.86 -14.06 2.87
C ASP A 126 2.98 -14.49 1.90
N ALA A 127 3.67 -15.61 2.15
CA ALA A 127 4.47 -16.29 1.13
C ALA A 127 3.61 -17.13 0.16
N ALA A 128 2.30 -17.26 0.43
CA ALA A 128 1.40 -18.06 -0.36
C ALA A 128 1.22 -17.52 -1.78
N VAL A 129 0.96 -18.42 -2.73
CA VAL A 129 0.60 -18.05 -4.10
C VAL A 129 -0.60 -17.12 -4.10
N GLY A 130 -0.48 -15.99 -4.80
CA GLY A 130 -1.54 -14.98 -4.91
C GLY A 130 -1.61 -13.99 -3.76
N ASP A 131 -0.72 -14.07 -2.76
CA ASP A 131 -0.59 -13.00 -1.78
C ASP A 131 -0.12 -11.68 -2.43
N PRO A 132 -0.79 -10.54 -2.16
CA PRO A 132 -0.48 -9.27 -2.82
C PRO A 132 0.81 -8.63 -2.33
N LEU A 133 1.36 -9.02 -1.17
CA LEU A 133 2.54 -8.38 -0.59
C LEU A 133 3.80 -9.24 -0.72
N GLY A 134 3.70 -10.54 -0.45
CA GLY A 134 4.91 -11.39 -0.37
C GLY A 134 5.57 -11.69 -1.71
N GLY A 135 4.77 -11.90 -2.75
CA GLY A 135 5.28 -12.19 -4.10
C GLY A 135 5.96 -13.57 -4.26
N CYS A 136 5.88 -14.44 -3.25
CA CYS A 136 6.26 -15.86 -3.32
C CYS A 136 5.12 -16.70 -3.93
N ARG A 137 5.34 -18.02 -4.05
CA ARG A 137 4.42 -18.96 -4.71
C ARG A 137 4.25 -20.26 -3.91
N VAL A 138 4.26 -20.18 -2.58
CA VAL A 138 4.02 -21.35 -1.74
C VAL A 138 2.55 -21.76 -1.87
N THR A 139 2.31 -23.03 -2.17
CA THR A 139 0.95 -23.56 -2.27
C THR A 139 0.47 -24.08 -0.90
N PRO A 140 -0.84 -24.28 -0.70
CA PRO A 140 -1.35 -24.98 0.48
C PRO A 140 -0.69 -26.36 0.69
N TYR A 141 -0.34 -27.05 -0.40
CA TYR A 141 0.41 -28.31 -0.35
C TYR A 141 1.82 -28.09 0.23
N GLY A 142 2.54 -27.05 -0.23
CA GLY A 142 3.83 -26.65 0.31
C GLY A 142 3.80 -26.42 1.83
N TYR A 143 2.83 -25.64 2.32
CA TYR A 143 2.65 -25.41 3.76
C TYR A 143 2.38 -26.71 4.52
N SER A 144 1.52 -27.59 4.00
CA SER A 144 1.23 -28.88 4.61
C SER A 144 2.49 -29.75 4.75
N MET A 145 3.36 -29.73 3.72
CA MET A 145 4.61 -30.50 3.70
C MET A 145 5.66 -29.92 4.65
N MET A 146 5.80 -28.59 4.69
CA MET A 146 6.69 -27.91 5.64
C MET A 146 6.30 -28.22 7.08
N LEU A 147 5.00 -28.14 7.41
CA LEU A 147 4.50 -28.47 8.73
C LEU A 147 4.70 -29.95 9.07
N LYS A 148 4.37 -30.86 8.16
CA LYS A 148 4.53 -32.31 8.38
C LYS A 148 5.96 -32.68 8.74
N LYS A 149 6.96 -32.10 8.05
CA LYS A 149 8.38 -32.32 8.35
C LYS A 149 8.76 -31.86 9.77
N LEU A 150 8.12 -30.80 10.29
CA LEU A 150 8.37 -30.30 11.65
C LEU A 150 7.68 -31.14 12.73
N MET A 151 6.55 -31.79 12.43
CA MET A 151 5.82 -32.63 13.38
C MET A 151 6.60 -33.86 13.85
N GLU A 152 7.67 -34.26 13.15
CA GLU A 152 8.58 -35.33 13.58
C GLU A 152 9.42 -34.96 14.82
N PHE A 153 9.44 -33.68 15.20
CA PHE A 153 10.27 -33.16 16.28
C PHE A 153 9.43 -32.82 17.52
N ALA A 154 10.11 -32.61 18.65
CA ALA A 154 9.49 -32.22 19.92
C ALA A 154 8.32 -33.13 20.37
N GLN A 155 8.29 -34.39 19.92
CA GLN A 155 7.18 -35.33 20.15
C GLN A 155 5.82 -34.75 19.68
N GLY A 156 5.82 -34.00 18.58
CA GLY A 156 4.62 -33.37 18.02
C GLY A 156 4.16 -32.12 18.77
N LYS A 157 4.90 -31.63 19.78
CA LYS A 157 4.56 -30.39 20.48
C LYS A 157 4.84 -29.18 19.58
N ILE A 158 3.84 -28.82 18.78
CA ILE A 158 3.85 -27.68 17.88
C ILE A 158 2.72 -26.72 18.25
N VAL A 159 3.01 -25.42 18.21
CA VAL A 159 2.01 -24.36 18.25
C VAL A 159 2.17 -23.50 17.00
N MET A 160 1.08 -23.27 16.28
CA MET A 160 1.02 -22.30 15.20
C MET A 160 0.37 -21.02 15.69
N ALA A 161 1.06 -19.89 15.53
CA ALA A 161 0.53 -18.56 15.81
C ALA A 161 0.38 -17.81 14.49
N LEU A 162 -0.86 -17.47 14.11
CA LEU A 162 -1.11 -16.74 12.87
C LEU A 162 -0.42 -15.36 12.89
N GLU A 163 0.33 -15.04 11.83
CA GLU A 163 1.01 -13.76 11.63
C GLU A 163 0.44 -13.03 10.39
N GLY A 164 1.20 -12.92 9.29
CA GLY A 164 0.78 -12.32 8.01
C GLY A 164 -0.10 -13.22 7.13
N GLY A 165 -0.47 -12.71 5.96
CA GLY A 165 -1.36 -13.35 4.98
C GLY A 165 -2.51 -12.43 4.58
N TYR A 166 -2.49 -11.94 3.34
CA TYR A 166 -3.31 -10.82 2.89
C TYR A 166 -4.21 -11.16 1.70
N ASN A 167 -3.97 -12.29 1.02
CA ASN A 167 -4.98 -12.91 0.18
C ASN A 167 -5.85 -13.87 1.01
N LEU A 168 -7.15 -13.60 1.08
CA LEU A 168 -8.07 -14.35 1.95
C LEU A 168 -8.26 -15.80 1.50
N ASP A 169 -8.27 -16.07 0.21
CA ASP A 169 -8.41 -17.44 -0.31
C ASP A 169 -7.12 -18.23 -0.06
N SER A 170 -5.97 -17.63 -0.37
CA SER A 170 -4.67 -18.27 -0.13
C SER A 170 -4.44 -18.52 1.36
N LEU A 171 -4.79 -17.55 2.21
CA LEU A 171 -4.74 -17.67 3.67
C LEU A 171 -5.64 -18.81 4.16
N ALA A 172 -6.94 -18.79 3.80
CA ALA A 172 -7.90 -19.78 4.26
C ALA A 172 -7.50 -21.20 3.83
N ASN A 173 -7.11 -21.38 2.57
CA ASN A 173 -6.71 -22.69 2.05
C ASN A 173 -5.41 -23.20 2.69
N SER A 174 -4.43 -22.31 2.91
CA SER A 174 -3.15 -22.71 3.54
C SER A 174 -3.30 -23.01 5.02
N VAL A 175 -4.13 -22.25 5.75
CA VAL A 175 -4.49 -22.56 7.14
C VAL A 175 -5.23 -23.89 7.22
N LEU A 176 -6.22 -24.11 6.35
CA LEU A 176 -6.97 -25.37 6.30
C LEU A 176 -6.02 -26.56 6.10
N ALA A 177 -5.11 -26.47 5.11
CA ALA A 177 -4.15 -27.53 4.84
C ALA A 177 -3.25 -27.82 6.05
N CYS A 178 -2.80 -26.79 6.77
CA CYS A 178 -2.02 -26.96 8.00
C CYS A 178 -2.83 -27.61 9.13
N VAL A 179 -4.08 -27.19 9.33
CA VAL A 179 -4.97 -27.76 10.36
C VAL A 179 -5.27 -29.22 10.07
N GLU A 180 -5.48 -29.61 8.81
CA GLU A 180 -5.62 -31.00 8.41
C GLU A 180 -4.39 -31.84 8.78
N VAL A 181 -3.17 -31.31 8.58
CA VAL A 181 -1.95 -32.02 9.02
C VAL A 181 -1.89 -32.15 10.54
N LEU A 182 -2.25 -31.10 11.30
CA LEU A 182 -2.25 -31.17 12.77
C LEU A 182 -3.22 -32.24 13.30
N LEU A 183 -4.37 -32.40 12.65
CA LEU A 183 -5.41 -33.34 13.08
C LEU A 183 -5.15 -34.78 12.61
N GLU A 184 -4.64 -34.94 11.39
CA GLU A 184 -4.61 -36.23 10.71
C GLU A 184 -3.18 -36.76 10.49
N ASP A 185 -2.16 -35.99 10.86
CA ASP A 185 -0.74 -36.30 10.72
C ASP A 185 -0.35 -36.70 9.27
N ARG A 186 -1.06 -36.15 8.28
CA ARG A 186 -0.82 -36.38 6.85
C ARG A 186 -0.87 -35.07 6.07
N PRO A 187 0.06 -34.85 5.13
CA PRO A 187 -0.03 -33.71 4.23
C PRO A 187 -1.21 -33.88 3.27
N ILE A 188 -1.70 -32.76 2.73
CA ILE A 188 -2.76 -32.81 1.73
C ILE A 188 -2.23 -33.43 0.43
N VAL A 189 -3.12 -33.98 -0.40
CA VAL A 189 -2.71 -34.57 -1.68
C VAL A 189 -2.32 -33.46 -2.64
N GLY A 190 -1.10 -33.52 -3.15
CA GLY A 190 -0.56 -32.58 -4.13
C GLY A 190 0.78 -33.06 -4.66
N THR A 191 1.30 -32.36 -5.67
CA THR A 191 2.61 -32.63 -6.24
C THR A 191 3.34 -31.31 -6.48
N SER A 192 4.63 -31.28 -6.15
CA SER A 192 5.52 -30.22 -6.61
C SER A 192 6.36 -30.77 -7.75
N GLU A 193 6.02 -30.41 -8.99
CA GLU A 193 6.82 -30.77 -10.18
C GLU A 193 7.97 -29.76 -10.43
N ALA A 194 8.13 -28.79 -9.53
CA ALA A 194 9.12 -27.73 -9.66
C ALA A 194 10.47 -28.11 -9.03
N TYR A 195 11.53 -27.51 -9.56
CA TYR A 195 12.87 -27.55 -8.98
C TYR A 195 13.17 -26.20 -8.30
N PRO A 196 14.03 -26.16 -7.27
CA PRO A 196 14.45 -24.90 -6.68
C PRO A 196 15.16 -23.99 -7.70
N PHE A 197 15.13 -22.69 -7.47
CA PHE A 197 15.92 -21.74 -8.25
C PHE A 197 17.43 -21.91 -7.98
N GLU A 198 18.25 -21.48 -8.93
CA GLU A 198 19.71 -21.34 -8.73
C GLU A 198 20.01 -20.44 -7.52
N SER A 199 19.31 -19.31 -7.40
CA SER A 199 19.43 -18.39 -6.25
C SER A 199 19.13 -19.08 -4.93
N THR A 200 18.19 -20.01 -4.90
CA THR A 200 17.86 -20.78 -3.68
C THR A 200 19.06 -21.61 -3.23
N TRP A 201 19.74 -22.28 -4.16
CA TRP A 201 20.94 -23.04 -3.83
C TRP A 201 22.09 -22.15 -3.34
N ARG A 202 22.31 -20.99 -3.96
CA ARG A 202 23.31 -20.01 -3.49
C ARG A 202 23.03 -19.56 -2.06
N VAL A 203 21.76 -19.26 -1.73
CA VAL A 203 21.36 -18.90 -0.36
C VAL A 203 21.60 -20.05 0.60
N ILE A 204 21.24 -21.29 0.24
CA ILE A 204 21.49 -22.47 1.07
C ILE A 204 22.99 -22.64 1.34
N GLU A 205 23.83 -22.51 0.32
CA GLU A 205 25.30 -22.61 0.47
C GLU A 205 25.85 -21.53 1.38
N ALA A 206 25.46 -20.27 1.18
CA ALA A 206 25.90 -19.15 2.02
C ALA A 206 25.48 -19.32 3.49
N VAL A 207 24.24 -19.76 3.74
CA VAL A 207 23.75 -20.04 5.10
C VAL A 207 24.52 -21.20 5.73
N ARG A 208 24.78 -22.28 4.98
CA ARG A 208 25.54 -23.44 5.48
C ARG A 208 26.98 -23.07 5.80
N GLU A 209 27.63 -22.29 4.94
CA GLU A 209 29.00 -21.84 5.14
C GLU A 209 29.13 -21.04 6.45
N GLU A 210 28.28 -20.02 6.62
CA GLU A 210 28.27 -19.16 7.80
C GLU A 210 28.01 -19.95 9.09
N LEU A 211 27.10 -20.93 9.03
CA LEU A 211 26.68 -21.72 10.20
C LEU A 211 27.54 -22.96 10.46
N SER A 212 28.40 -23.38 9.53
CA SER A 212 29.16 -24.64 9.61
C SER A 212 30.05 -24.76 10.85
N SER A 213 30.52 -23.63 11.38
CA SER A 213 31.34 -23.57 12.60
C SER A 213 30.53 -23.83 13.88
N PHE A 214 29.22 -23.58 13.85
CA PHE A 214 28.30 -23.77 14.97
C PHE A 214 27.52 -25.08 14.85
N TRP A 215 27.24 -25.51 13.61
CA TRP A 215 26.49 -26.70 13.27
C TRP A 215 27.33 -27.58 12.33
N PRO A 216 28.19 -28.47 12.88
CA PRO A 216 29.07 -29.31 12.06
C PRO A 216 28.33 -30.19 11.03
N ILE A 217 27.05 -30.49 11.27
CA ILE A 217 26.19 -31.22 10.33
C ILE A 217 25.98 -30.49 8.99
N LEU A 218 26.29 -29.19 8.91
CA LEU A 218 26.20 -28.38 7.70
C LEU A 218 27.52 -28.30 6.92
N LYS A 219 28.61 -28.85 7.46
CA LYS A 219 29.97 -28.69 6.90
C LYS A 219 30.17 -29.43 5.59
N ASP A 220 29.44 -30.52 5.38
CA ASP A 220 29.57 -31.31 4.14
C ASP A 220 29.04 -30.52 2.94
N GLU A 221 29.78 -30.55 1.83
CA GLU A 221 29.34 -29.94 0.58
C GLU A 221 28.12 -30.67 0.01
N LEU A 222 27.18 -29.89 -0.53
CA LEU A 222 26.02 -30.46 -1.21
C LEU A 222 26.46 -31.05 -2.57
N PRO A 223 25.98 -32.25 -2.95
CA PRO A 223 26.40 -32.87 -4.20
C PRO A 223 26.06 -32.01 -5.43
N SER A 224 27.00 -31.78 -6.34
CA SER A 224 26.79 -30.92 -7.52
C SER A 224 25.61 -31.36 -8.41
N LYS A 225 25.31 -32.67 -8.45
CA LYS A 225 24.15 -33.22 -9.17
C LYS A 225 22.79 -32.80 -8.59
N LEU A 226 22.75 -32.47 -7.30
CA LEU A 226 21.57 -31.96 -6.63
C LEU A 226 21.35 -30.49 -7.01
N ILE A 227 22.41 -29.70 -6.91
CA ILE A 227 22.41 -28.25 -7.19
C ILE A 227 22.14 -27.97 -8.68
N SER A 228 22.53 -28.88 -9.59
CA SER A 228 22.28 -28.75 -11.03
C SER A 228 20.82 -28.92 -11.45
N LYS A 229 19.93 -29.37 -10.55
CA LYS A 229 18.49 -29.46 -10.82
C LYS A 229 17.83 -28.13 -10.48
N GLN A 230 17.67 -27.29 -11.49
CA GLN A 230 17.20 -25.91 -11.33
C GLN A 230 15.97 -25.64 -12.18
N ALA A 231 15.10 -24.76 -11.71
CA ALA A 231 14.01 -24.21 -12.52
C ALA A 231 14.56 -23.46 -13.76
N PRO A 232 13.83 -23.44 -14.90
CA PRO A 232 14.28 -22.74 -16.10
C PRO A 232 14.49 -21.24 -15.85
N PRO A 233 15.45 -20.59 -16.56
CA PRO A 233 15.67 -19.15 -16.43
C PRO A 233 14.44 -18.34 -16.85
N ILE A 234 14.18 -17.26 -16.15
CA ILE A 234 13.02 -16.38 -16.36
C ILE A 234 13.17 -15.66 -17.70
N GLN A 235 12.34 -15.98 -18.70
CA GLN A 235 12.29 -15.22 -19.96
C GLN A 235 11.54 -13.90 -19.76
N ILE A 236 12.24 -12.78 -19.92
CA ILE A 236 11.65 -11.45 -20.08
C ILE A 236 11.39 -11.27 -21.58
N SER A 237 10.14 -11.49 -22.03
CA SER A 237 9.77 -11.30 -23.44
C SER A 237 9.44 -9.84 -23.70
N THR A 238 10.43 -9.08 -24.19
CA THR A 238 10.23 -7.82 -24.92
C THR A 238 9.91 -8.15 -26.37
N SER A 239 8.76 -7.68 -26.86
CA SER A 239 8.31 -7.87 -28.24
C SER A 239 8.25 -6.50 -28.92
N ASP A 240 9.34 -6.16 -29.63
CA ASP A 240 9.41 -5.07 -30.59
C ASP A 240 8.79 -5.48 -31.94
N SER A 241 8.04 -4.57 -32.56
CA SER A 241 8.15 -4.26 -34.00
C SER A 241 7.31 -3.02 -34.33
N ASP A 242 7.95 -1.94 -34.76
CA ASP A 242 7.85 -1.51 -36.17
C ASP A 242 8.88 -0.41 -36.47
N VAL A 243 9.50 -0.59 -37.63
CA VAL A 243 10.62 0.14 -38.22
C VAL A 243 10.04 1.09 -39.27
N GLU A 244 10.46 2.36 -39.32
CA GLU A 244 10.78 3.05 -40.59
C GLU A 244 11.85 4.14 -40.35
N ASP A 245 12.81 4.17 -41.29
CA ASP A 245 13.90 5.14 -41.54
C ASP A 245 13.36 6.59 -41.71
N ASP A 246 14.10 7.71 -41.74
CA ASP A 246 15.43 8.02 -42.31
C ASP A 246 15.91 9.41 -41.81
N ASP A 247 17.20 9.62 -42.04
CA ASP A 247 18.21 10.61 -41.69
C ASP A 247 17.95 12.11 -42.02
N GLY A 248 18.74 13.01 -41.39
CA GLY A 248 19.25 14.19 -42.10
C GLY A 248 19.03 15.63 -41.57
N THR A 249 19.80 16.02 -40.54
CA THR A 249 20.62 17.27 -40.43
C THR A 249 20.08 18.72 -40.48
N HIS A 250 20.41 19.47 -39.41
CA HIS A 250 21.05 20.82 -39.31
C HIS A 250 20.34 22.18 -39.62
N ILE A 251 20.39 23.05 -38.59
CA ILE A 251 20.80 24.50 -38.58
C ILE A 251 19.73 25.62 -38.74
N VAL A 252 19.49 26.29 -37.61
CA VAL A 252 19.48 27.76 -37.31
C VAL A 252 18.39 28.70 -37.88
N SER A 253 17.75 29.40 -36.91
CA SER A 253 17.26 30.79 -36.90
C SER A 253 16.16 31.23 -37.87
N SER A 254 15.01 31.61 -37.30
CA SER A 254 14.57 33.02 -37.22
C SER A 254 13.30 33.12 -36.38
N ASP A 255 13.10 34.25 -35.70
CA ASP A 255 11.86 34.72 -35.04
C ASP A 255 11.94 34.89 -33.52
N LEU A 256 13.15 35.03 -32.99
CA LEU A 256 13.40 35.77 -31.75
C LEU A 256 13.71 37.24 -32.07
N GLU A 257 12.74 37.99 -32.60
CA GLU A 257 12.91 39.44 -32.79
C GLU A 257 11.60 40.26 -32.79
N LYS A 258 10.52 39.73 -32.19
CA LYS A 258 9.23 40.45 -32.18
C LYS A 258 8.47 40.56 -30.86
N ALA A 259 9.07 40.23 -29.72
CA ALA A 259 8.36 40.37 -28.45
C ALA A 259 9.23 40.75 -27.23
N VAL A 260 10.31 41.51 -27.45
CA VAL A 260 11.06 42.16 -26.35
C VAL A 260 11.09 43.67 -26.56
N GLN A 261 9.93 44.28 -26.37
CA GLN A 261 9.83 45.67 -25.96
C GLN A 261 8.53 45.81 -25.18
N ASP A 262 8.65 45.85 -23.85
CA ASP A 262 7.95 46.78 -22.95
C ASP A 262 7.89 46.22 -21.52
N VAL A 263 9.06 46.18 -20.90
CA VAL A 263 9.21 46.09 -19.44
C VAL A 263 10.25 47.13 -19.03
N VAL A 264 9.81 48.28 -18.52
CA VAL A 264 10.19 48.84 -17.21
C VAL A 264 9.09 49.86 -16.79
N GLN A 265 8.64 49.69 -15.56
CA GLN A 265 7.50 50.25 -14.81
C GLN A 265 7.41 51.80 -14.71
N PRO A 266 6.29 52.37 -14.21
CA PRO A 266 6.20 52.61 -12.75
C PRO A 266 4.81 52.46 -12.08
N PHE A 267 4.88 52.07 -10.81
CA PHE A 267 3.87 52.27 -9.76
C PHE A 267 3.80 53.75 -9.36
N SER A 268 2.61 54.35 -9.31
CA SER A 268 2.21 55.35 -8.30
C SER A 268 0.84 55.95 -8.63
N GLU A 269 -0.19 55.67 -7.82
CA GLU A 269 -1.09 56.68 -7.23
C GLU A 269 -2.00 56.02 -6.17
N LEU A 270 -1.75 56.36 -4.91
CA LEU A 270 -2.59 56.09 -3.75
C LEU A 270 -3.80 57.02 -3.75
N ARG A 271 -4.96 56.56 -3.24
CA ARG A 271 -5.73 57.27 -2.20
C ARG A 271 -6.78 56.39 -1.51
N VAL A 272 -6.95 56.67 -0.23
CA VAL A 272 -7.72 55.98 0.83
C VAL A 272 -9.17 56.50 0.89
N GLY A 273 -10.12 55.66 1.32
CA GLY A 273 -11.48 56.05 1.74
C GLY A 273 -12.06 55.05 2.77
N VAL A 274 -12.71 55.58 3.81
CA VAL A 274 -13.04 54.98 5.12
C VAL A 274 -14.42 54.29 5.16
N ASP A 275 -14.54 53.29 6.03
CA ASP A 275 -15.72 52.65 6.67
C ASP A 275 -17.13 52.81 6.07
N SER A 276 -17.80 51.67 5.87
CA SER A 276 -19.13 51.41 6.46
C SER A 276 -19.50 49.93 6.33
N ASN A 277 -19.92 49.35 7.46
CA ASN A 277 -20.62 48.08 7.53
C ASN A 277 -21.99 48.17 6.83
N ASP A 278 -22.45 46.99 6.44
CA ASP A 278 -23.77 46.61 5.93
C ASP A 278 -23.91 46.62 4.40
N ASP A 279 -24.49 45.52 3.88
CA ASP A 279 -24.75 45.16 2.49
C ASP A 279 -23.60 44.58 1.63
N ILE A 280 -22.97 43.49 2.10
CA ILE A 280 -22.36 42.48 1.22
C ILE A 280 -23.36 41.33 1.03
N ASN A 281 -24.49 41.61 0.40
CA ASN A 281 -25.39 40.61 -0.14
C ASN A 281 -25.82 41.05 -1.54
N ALA A 282 -25.55 40.20 -2.53
CA ALA A 282 -25.95 40.30 -3.94
C ALA A 282 -25.11 41.20 -4.87
N ILE A 283 -23.89 40.76 -5.17
CA ILE A 283 -23.39 40.79 -6.56
C ILE A 283 -23.25 39.33 -6.99
N CYS A 284 -24.38 38.67 -7.24
CA CYS A 284 -24.39 37.30 -7.77
C CYS A 284 -24.21 37.40 -9.29
N ALA A 285 -23.08 36.94 -9.80
CA ALA A 285 -22.87 36.83 -11.24
C ALA A 285 -23.99 35.94 -11.84
N PRO A 286 -24.68 36.35 -12.92
CA PRO A 286 -25.88 35.66 -13.43
C PRO A 286 -25.72 34.16 -13.67
N TRP A 287 -24.51 33.74 -14.07
CA TRP A 287 -24.16 32.35 -14.30
C TRP A 287 -24.28 31.48 -13.05
N ARG A 288 -24.09 32.04 -11.84
CA ARG A 288 -24.15 31.25 -10.59
C ARG A 288 -25.54 30.67 -10.37
N SER A 289 -26.57 31.49 -10.54
CA SER A 289 -27.96 31.03 -10.44
C SER A 289 -28.29 29.96 -11.49
N GLU A 290 -27.76 30.10 -12.70
CA GLU A 290 -27.95 29.11 -13.77
C GLU A 290 -27.28 27.77 -13.44
N LEU A 291 -25.99 27.79 -13.09
CA LEU A 291 -25.21 26.58 -12.83
C LEU A 291 -25.60 25.91 -11.49
N SER A 292 -26.20 26.64 -10.54
CA SER A 292 -26.69 26.08 -9.28
C SER A 292 -27.80 25.04 -9.46
N ASN A 293 -28.51 25.07 -10.59
CA ASN A 293 -29.58 24.11 -10.91
C ASN A 293 -29.06 22.82 -11.57
N THR A 294 -27.76 22.75 -11.89
CA THR A 294 -27.15 21.60 -12.54
C THR A 294 -26.30 20.84 -11.54
N ASP A 295 -26.65 19.59 -11.29
CA ASP A 295 -25.85 18.71 -10.45
C ASP A 295 -24.76 18.01 -11.27
N VAL A 296 -23.60 17.82 -10.64
CA VAL A 296 -22.51 17.00 -11.14
C VAL A 296 -21.96 16.13 -10.02
N TRP A 297 -21.40 14.99 -10.39
CA TRP A 297 -20.58 14.18 -9.50
C TRP A 297 -19.12 14.60 -9.66
N TYR A 298 -18.55 15.23 -8.64
CA TYR A 298 -17.10 15.44 -8.61
C TYR A 298 -16.41 14.18 -8.08
N ALA A 299 -15.78 13.43 -8.98
CA ALA A 299 -14.97 12.28 -8.65
C ALA A 299 -13.59 12.73 -8.17
N THR A 300 -13.34 12.56 -6.87
CA THR A 300 -12.11 13.01 -6.22
C THR A 300 -11.13 11.85 -6.03
N TYR A 301 -9.85 12.19 -6.16
CA TYR A 301 -8.72 11.38 -5.73
C TYR A 301 -7.80 12.21 -4.83
N GLY A 302 -6.72 11.59 -4.34
CA GLY A 302 -5.74 12.29 -3.51
C GLY A 302 -6.34 12.78 -2.19
N SER A 303 -5.88 13.94 -1.72
CA SER A 303 -6.34 14.50 -0.43
C SER A 303 -7.83 14.86 -0.41
N ASN A 304 -8.45 15.10 -1.56
CA ASN A 304 -9.85 15.52 -1.67
C ASN A 304 -10.83 14.37 -1.39
N MET A 305 -10.36 13.11 -1.35
CA MET A 305 -11.17 11.98 -0.88
C MET A 305 -11.53 12.08 0.61
N CYS A 306 -10.83 12.91 1.38
CA CYS A 306 -11.16 13.22 2.77
C CYS A 306 -12.24 14.28 2.84
N LYS A 307 -13.40 13.95 3.42
CA LYS A 307 -14.58 14.82 3.44
C LYS A 307 -14.30 16.19 4.07
N SER A 308 -13.66 16.25 5.23
CA SER A 308 -13.24 17.50 5.89
C SER A 308 -12.29 18.32 5.02
N ARG A 309 -11.38 17.69 4.29
CA ARG A 309 -10.51 18.38 3.33
C ARG A 309 -11.30 18.92 2.15
N PHE A 310 -12.25 18.14 1.61
CA PHE A 310 -13.11 18.59 0.51
C PHE A 310 -14.00 19.75 0.95
N LEU A 311 -14.61 19.66 2.14
CA LEU A 311 -15.47 20.71 2.69
C LEU A 311 -14.75 22.04 2.89
N CYS A 312 -13.41 22.08 3.01
CA CYS A 312 -12.69 23.35 2.98
C CYS A 312 -12.95 24.15 1.68
N TYR A 313 -13.12 23.48 0.53
CA TYR A 313 -13.47 24.18 -0.72
C TYR A 313 -14.88 24.76 -0.72
N ILE A 314 -15.79 24.14 0.04
CA ILE A 314 -17.21 24.53 0.12
C ILE A 314 -17.40 25.58 1.21
N GLU A 315 -17.04 25.26 2.44
CA GLU A 315 -17.30 26.09 3.63
C GLU A 315 -16.24 27.19 3.81
N GLY A 316 -15.05 26.97 3.28
CA GLY A 316 -13.83 27.73 3.57
C GLY A 316 -13.01 27.12 4.70
N GLY A 317 -11.79 27.63 4.91
CA GLY A 317 -10.92 27.22 6.01
C GLY A 317 -9.84 26.22 5.59
N GLN A 318 -9.34 25.43 6.53
CA GLN A 318 -8.21 24.52 6.31
C GLN A 318 -8.24 23.33 7.27
N VAL A 319 -7.68 22.20 6.84
CA VAL A 319 -7.39 21.06 7.72
C VAL A 319 -5.92 21.07 8.16
N GLU A 320 -5.61 20.28 9.19
CA GLU A 320 -4.25 20.07 9.70
C GLU A 320 -3.28 19.71 8.56
N GLY A 321 -2.18 20.47 8.46
CA GLY A 321 -1.12 20.24 7.48
C GLY A 321 -1.25 21.04 6.17
N MET A 322 -2.40 21.69 5.92
CA MET A 322 -2.51 22.67 4.83
C MET A 322 -1.73 23.94 5.19
N ARG A 323 -1.02 24.50 4.19
CA ARG A 323 -0.26 25.75 4.30
C ARG A 323 -1.07 26.98 3.91
N LYS A 324 -2.11 26.79 3.08
CA LYS A 324 -2.98 27.86 2.58
C LYS A 324 -4.44 27.48 2.84
N PRO A 325 -5.25 28.35 3.45
CA PRO A 325 -6.67 28.10 3.59
C PRO A 325 -7.42 28.24 2.27
N CYS A 326 -8.47 27.44 2.11
CA CYS A 326 -9.47 27.59 1.08
C CYS A 326 -10.36 28.79 1.40
N THR A 327 -10.74 29.54 0.37
CA THR A 327 -11.66 30.68 0.51
C THR A 327 -13.08 30.22 0.78
N GLY A 328 -13.43 29.03 0.30
CA GLY A 328 -14.80 28.53 0.30
C GLY A 328 -15.53 28.91 -0.97
N SER A 329 -16.64 28.21 -1.21
CA SER A 329 -17.56 28.46 -2.31
C SER A 329 -18.60 29.51 -1.90
N LEU A 330 -19.26 30.11 -2.88
CA LEU A 330 -20.38 31.01 -2.59
C LEU A 330 -21.57 30.22 -2.02
N ASP A 331 -21.97 29.15 -2.70
CA ASP A 331 -22.86 28.14 -2.12
C ASP A 331 -22.09 27.21 -1.18
N LYS A 332 -22.33 27.38 0.13
CA LYS A 332 -21.74 26.58 1.20
C LYS A 332 -22.55 25.34 1.57
N SER A 333 -23.58 25.01 0.79
CA SER A 333 -24.38 23.81 1.03
C SER A 333 -23.49 22.55 0.95
N PRO A 334 -23.62 21.60 1.90
CA PRO A 334 -22.81 20.40 1.87
C PRO A 334 -23.19 19.53 0.66
N PRO A 335 -22.30 18.60 0.22
CA PRO A 335 -22.62 17.66 -0.84
C PRO A 335 -23.94 16.95 -0.60
N LYS A 336 -24.79 16.94 -1.64
CA LYS A 336 -26.13 16.33 -1.59
C LYS A 336 -26.06 14.82 -1.36
N GLU A 337 -24.98 14.20 -1.81
CA GLU A 337 -24.74 12.76 -1.71
C GLU A 337 -23.24 12.47 -1.81
N ILE A 338 -22.80 11.35 -1.22
CA ILE A 338 -21.40 10.88 -1.26
C ILE A 338 -21.41 9.39 -1.63
N LEU A 339 -20.66 9.02 -2.66
CA LEU A 339 -20.52 7.64 -3.13
C LEU A 339 -19.05 7.30 -3.34
N TRP A 340 -18.76 6.00 -3.43
CA TRP A 340 -17.43 5.52 -3.77
C TRP A 340 -17.50 4.60 -4.97
N LYS A 341 -16.62 4.78 -5.95
CA LYS A 341 -16.65 4.02 -7.20
C LYS A 341 -15.25 3.77 -7.73
N THR A 342 -15.07 2.64 -8.41
CA THR A 342 -13.83 2.28 -9.09
C THR A 342 -13.91 2.67 -10.55
N PHE A 343 -12.86 3.30 -11.07
CA PHE A 343 -12.72 3.69 -12.46
C PHE A 343 -11.44 3.09 -13.06
N SER A 344 -11.47 2.77 -14.35
CA SER A 344 -10.33 2.20 -15.07
C SER A 344 -9.32 3.27 -15.47
N HIS A 345 -8.67 3.89 -14.49
CA HIS A 345 -7.66 4.94 -14.69
C HIS A 345 -6.46 4.69 -13.77
N ARG A 346 -5.27 5.10 -14.20
CA ARG A 346 -4.05 5.00 -13.38
C ARG A 346 -3.92 6.21 -12.47
N LEU A 347 -3.67 5.99 -11.17
CA LEU A 347 -3.26 7.04 -10.25
C LEU A 347 -1.74 7.04 -10.10
N PHE A 348 -1.11 8.22 -10.09
CA PHE A 348 0.32 8.39 -9.85
C PHE A 348 0.58 9.65 -9.04
N PHE A 349 1.78 9.79 -8.47
CA PHE A 349 2.17 10.98 -7.72
C PHE A 349 3.34 11.68 -8.40
N GLY A 350 3.18 12.98 -8.58
CA GLY A 350 4.18 13.82 -9.21
C GLY A 350 4.20 15.19 -8.56
N HIS A 351 5.10 16.05 -9.07
CA HIS A 351 5.32 17.41 -8.60
C HIS A 351 6.05 17.46 -7.25
N ASP A 352 7.11 18.24 -7.14
CA ASP A 352 7.97 18.27 -5.95
C ASP A 352 7.48 19.23 -4.85
N GLN A 353 6.62 20.20 -5.18
CA GLN A 353 6.03 21.13 -4.20
C GLN A 353 4.69 21.77 -4.59
N THR A 354 3.69 21.79 -3.72
CA THR A 354 2.45 22.57 -3.96
C THR A 354 2.27 23.72 -2.97
N LYS A 355 1.50 24.74 -3.37
CA LYS A 355 1.13 25.86 -2.48
C LYS A 355 0.32 25.39 -1.26
N THR A 356 -0.51 24.37 -1.44
CA THR A 356 -1.43 23.86 -0.41
C THR A 356 -0.73 22.95 0.58
N TRP A 357 0.17 22.07 0.14
CA TRP A 357 0.77 21.03 0.99
C TRP A 357 2.27 21.18 1.21
N GLY A 358 2.94 22.07 0.48
CA GLY A 358 4.39 22.22 0.55
C GLY A 358 5.15 21.18 -0.24
N HIS A 359 6.36 20.86 0.19
CA HIS A 359 7.24 19.90 -0.46
C HIS A 359 6.69 18.48 -0.37
N GLY A 360 6.70 17.78 -1.50
CA GLY A 360 6.17 16.43 -1.71
C GLY A 360 5.16 16.39 -2.85
N GLY A 361 5.03 15.19 -3.40
CA GLY A 361 4.07 14.80 -4.44
C GLY A 361 2.63 15.14 -4.15
N VAL A 362 1.86 15.31 -5.21
CA VAL A 362 0.40 15.25 -5.18
C VAL A 362 -0.10 14.23 -6.20
N ALA A 363 -1.29 13.69 -5.94
CA ALA A 363 -1.86 12.68 -6.81
C ALA A 363 -2.34 13.29 -8.13
N PHE A 364 -2.16 12.55 -9.21
CA PHE A 364 -2.72 12.80 -10.52
C PHE A 364 -3.42 11.54 -11.01
N LEU A 365 -4.51 11.73 -11.75
CA LEU A 365 -5.19 10.64 -12.43
C LEU A 365 -4.84 10.71 -13.93
N HIS A 366 -4.45 9.60 -14.52
CA HIS A 366 -4.20 9.53 -15.95
C HIS A 366 -5.49 9.93 -16.71
N PRO A 367 -5.45 10.90 -17.64
CA PRO A 367 -6.67 11.43 -18.28
C PRO A 367 -7.42 10.39 -19.11
N GLU A 368 -6.69 9.45 -19.70
CA GLU A 368 -7.26 8.33 -20.45
C GLU A 368 -7.48 7.11 -19.57
N SER A 369 -8.55 6.38 -19.89
CA SER A 369 -8.88 5.13 -19.21
C SER A 369 -8.06 3.96 -19.76
N ASN A 370 -7.61 3.07 -18.88
CA ASN A 370 -6.96 1.81 -19.21
C ASN A 370 -7.61 0.66 -18.41
N SER A 371 -8.07 -0.38 -19.10
CA SER A 371 -8.75 -1.53 -18.48
C SER A 371 -7.91 -2.31 -17.45
N GLN A 372 -6.58 -2.21 -17.53
CA GLN A 372 -5.66 -2.86 -16.59
C GLN A 372 -5.49 -2.06 -15.30
N ASP A 373 -5.75 -0.75 -15.35
CA ASP A 373 -5.64 0.14 -14.20
C ASP A 373 -6.96 0.24 -13.46
N LYS A 374 -6.87 0.48 -12.15
CA LYS A 374 -8.03 0.80 -11.32
C LYS A 374 -7.70 1.97 -10.40
N ALA A 375 -8.63 2.90 -10.25
CA ALA A 375 -8.57 3.99 -9.30
C ALA A 375 -9.90 4.04 -8.55
N TYR A 376 -9.84 4.00 -7.23
CA TYR A 376 -11.02 4.09 -6.38
C TYR A 376 -11.15 5.52 -5.88
N LEU A 377 -12.30 6.13 -6.20
CA LEU A 377 -12.56 7.56 -6.09
C LEU A 377 -13.75 7.82 -5.17
N CYS A 378 -13.70 8.93 -4.44
CA CYS A 378 -14.82 9.44 -3.66
C CYS A 378 -15.58 10.46 -4.50
N LEU A 379 -16.87 10.22 -4.72
CA LEU A 379 -17.75 11.05 -5.52
C LEU A 379 -18.58 11.94 -4.59
N TYR A 380 -18.52 13.26 -4.78
CA TYR A 380 -19.38 14.22 -4.09
C TYR A 380 -20.39 14.80 -5.08
N ARG A 381 -21.69 14.69 -4.77
CA ARG A 381 -22.73 15.32 -5.58
C ARG A 381 -22.85 16.78 -5.18
N ILE A 382 -22.40 17.66 -6.07
CA ILE A 382 -22.37 19.11 -5.88
C ILE A 382 -22.98 19.81 -7.09
N THR A 383 -23.26 21.10 -6.99
CA THR A 383 -23.71 21.88 -8.15
C THR A 383 -22.55 22.20 -9.08
N LEU A 384 -22.83 22.47 -10.35
CA LEU A 384 -21.84 22.90 -11.33
C LEU A 384 -21.22 24.27 -10.95
N GLU A 385 -21.97 25.09 -10.21
CA GLU A 385 -21.47 26.32 -9.61
C GLU A 385 -20.39 26.04 -8.54
N GLN A 386 -20.65 25.13 -7.60
CA GLN A 386 -19.67 24.70 -6.60
C GLN A 386 -18.44 24.07 -7.26
N PHE A 387 -18.61 23.30 -8.34
CA PHE A 387 -17.50 22.71 -9.09
C PHE A 387 -16.57 23.78 -9.69
N ASN A 388 -17.12 24.90 -10.19
CA ASN A 388 -16.33 26.04 -10.66
C ASN A 388 -15.50 26.67 -9.54
N ASP A 389 -16.08 26.85 -8.35
CA ASP A 389 -15.38 27.38 -7.18
C ASP A 389 -14.24 26.45 -6.73
N VAL A 390 -14.43 25.12 -6.82
CA VAL A 390 -13.37 24.12 -6.57
C VAL A 390 -12.26 24.23 -7.62
N LEU A 391 -12.60 24.26 -8.91
CA LEU A 391 -11.64 24.39 -10.03
C LEU A 391 -10.73 25.61 -9.88
N LEU A 392 -11.33 26.76 -9.56
CA LEU A 392 -10.61 28.03 -9.35
C LEU A 392 -9.67 27.95 -8.16
N GLN A 393 -10.14 27.46 -7.02
CA GLN A 393 -9.34 27.38 -5.80
C GLN A 393 -8.16 26.40 -5.93
N GLU A 394 -8.32 25.31 -6.69
CA GLU A 394 -7.25 24.32 -6.92
C GLU A 394 -6.15 24.86 -7.86
N ASN A 395 -6.50 25.68 -8.85
CA ASN A 395 -5.59 26.05 -9.94
C ASN A 395 -5.10 27.51 -9.93
N THR A 396 -5.79 28.43 -9.27
CA THR A 396 -5.50 29.87 -9.36
C THR A 396 -5.39 30.55 -8.00
N SER A 397 -4.56 31.58 -7.90
CA SER A 397 -4.31 32.32 -6.65
C SER A 397 -5.08 33.64 -6.54
N SER A 398 -5.65 34.13 -7.63
CA SER A 398 -6.43 35.36 -7.75
C SER A 398 -7.48 35.14 -8.83
N PHE A 399 -8.74 35.48 -8.56
CA PHE A 399 -9.86 35.12 -9.43
C PHE A 399 -10.64 36.36 -9.86
N ASP A 400 -11.00 36.42 -11.13
CA ASP A 400 -12.14 37.20 -11.60
C ASP A 400 -13.37 36.27 -11.58
N THR A 401 -14.36 36.62 -10.78
CA THR A 401 -15.60 35.84 -10.62
C THR A 401 -16.72 36.31 -11.56
N SER A 402 -16.40 37.18 -12.53
CA SER A 402 -17.36 37.75 -13.48
C SER A 402 -18.01 36.71 -14.40
N SER A 403 -17.33 35.60 -14.68
CA SER A 403 -17.77 34.53 -15.60
C SER A 403 -17.40 33.13 -15.08
N PRO A 404 -18.10 32.07 -15.50
CA PRO A 404 -17.75 30.70 -15.15
C PRO A 404 -16.48 30.26 -15.90
N VAL A 405 -15.68 29.41 -15.28
CA VAL A 405 -14.50 28.77 -15.92
C VAL A 405 -14.89 27.52 -16.70
N PHE A 406 -16.00 26.90 -16.32
CA PHE A 406 -16.53 25.69 -16.92
C PHE A 406 -18.06 25.78 -16.92
N ASP A 407 -18.64 26.11 -18.07
CA ASP A 407 -20.09 26.33 -18.22
C ASP A 407 -20.82 25.09 -18.77
N LEU A 408 -22.11 25.24 -19.12
CA LEU A 408 -22.91 24.16 -19.69
C LEU A 408 -22.43 23.73 -21.09
N THR A 409 -21.88 24.66 -21.87
CA THR A 409 -21.29 24.37 -23.19
C THR A 409 -20.03 23.55 -23.04
N ASP A 410 -19.20 23.88 -22.05
CA ASP A 410 -17.99 23.12 -21.72
C ASP A 410 -18.35 21.73 -21.20
N LEU A 411 -19.39 21.60 -20.38
CA LEU A 411 -19.92 20.32 -19.93
C LEU A 411 -20.33 19.43 -21.10
N ASP A 412 -21.15 19.96 -22.02
CA ASP A 412 -21.56 19.25 -23.23
C ASP A 412 -20.37 18.86 -24.12
N SER A 413 -19.37 19.73 -24.22
CA SER A 413 -18.13 19.49 -24.95
C SER A 413 -17.31 18.37 -24.30
N ALA A 414 -17.14 18.41 -22.97
CA ALA A 414 -16.42 17.38 -22.21
C ALA A 414 -17.12 16.01 -22.31
N MET A 415 -18.45 15.97 -22.29
CA MET A 415 -19.22 14.74 -22.49
C MET A 415 -19.00 14.12 -23.87
N LYS A 416 -18.76 14.94 -24.90
CA LYS A 416 -18.46 14.49 -26.27
C LYS A 416 -16.99 14.13 -26.49
N LYS A 417 -16.07 14.96 -25.98
CA LYS A 417 -14.62 14.87 -26.22
C LYS A 417 -13.85 14.12 -25.12
N ARG A 418 -14.53 13.66 -24.07
CA ARG A 418 -13.99 13.06 -22.84
C ARG A 418 -13.17 13.98 -21.95
N CYS A 419 -12.56 15.04 -22.47
CA CYS A 419 -11.90 16.05 -21.66
C CYS A 419 -11.92 17.44 -22.31
N ILE A 420 -11.69 18.47 -21.51
CA ILE A 420 -11.51 19.85 -21.93
C ILE A 420 -10.56 20.55 -20.95
N SER A 421 -9.67 21.40 -21.47
CA SER A 421 -8.74 22.18 -20.67
C SER A 421 -9.06 23.67 -20.84
N PRO A 422 -9.81 24.28 -19.90
CA PRO A 422 -10.12 25.71 -19.97
C PRO A 422 -8.86 26.57 -19.89
N ASP A 423 -8.67 27.49 -20.82
CA ASP A 423 -7.44 28.30 -20.93
C ASP A 423 -7.11 29.11 -19.68
N VAL A 424 -8.14 29.51 -18.93
CA VAL A 424 -8.02 30.25 -17.66
C VAL A 424 -7.25 29.44 -16.60
N LEU A 425 -7.24 28.12 -16.71
CA LEU A 425 -6.60 27.21 -15.77
C LEU A 425 -5.15 26.85 -16.12
N ASN A 426 -4.62 27.27 -17.29
CA ASN A 426 -3.30 26.86 -17.81
C ASN A 426 -2.09 27.14 -16.90
N ARG A 427 -2.27 27.84 -15.77
CA ARG A 427 -1.22 28.08 -14.75
C ARG A 427 -1.25 27.06 -13.59
N GLY A 428 -2.28 26.24 -13.50
CA GLY A 428 -2.47 25.21 -12.48
C GLY A 428 -2.22 23.81 -13.01
N TRP A 429 -2.08 22.83 -12.11
CA TRP A 429 -1.76 21.45 -12.45
C TRP A 429 -2.98 20.56 -12.71
N TYR A 430 -4.16 21.01 -12.29
CA TYR A 430 -5.44 20.33 -12.44
C TYR A 430 -6.32 21.08 -13.44
N HIS A 431 -5.73 21.48 -14.56
CA HIS A 431 -6.35 22.35 -15.56
C HIS A 431 -7.16 21.58 -16.61
N ASN A 432 -7.11 20.25 -16.61
CA ASN A 432 -7.84 19.40 -17.54
C ASN A 432 -9.05 18.74 -16.85
N VAL A 433 -10.25 19.13 -17.25
CA VAL A 433 -11.51 18.53 -16.77
C VAL A 433 -11.82 17.29 -17.60
N VAL A 434 -12.00 16.15 -16.94
CA VAL A 434 -12.22 14.84 -17.57
C VAL A 434 -13.61 14.32 -17.21
N TYR A 435 -14.37 13.91 -18.24
CA TYR A 435 -15.68 13.28 -18.11
C TYR A 435 -15.54 11.76 -18.00
N MET A 436 -15.99 11.21 -16.87
CA MET A 436 -15.80 9.81 -16.48
C MET A 436 -17.06 8.94 -16.67
N GLY A 437 -18.12 9.48 -17.28
CA GLY A 437 -19.40 8.79 -17.47
C GLY A 437 -20.54 9.42 -16.67
N ASN A 438 -21.63 8.68 -16.47
CA ASN A 438 -22.79 9.15 -15.71
C ASN A 438 -23.08 8.22 -14.53
N GLU A 439 -23.66 8.77 -13.47
CA GLU A 439 -24.26 8.04 -12.35
C GLU A 439 -25.67 8.58 -12.11
N ASN A 440 -26.70 7.74 -12.23
CA ASN A 440 -28.11 8.13 -12.10
C ASN A 440 -28.52 9.32 -12.99
N GLY A 441 -27.97 9.39 -14.21
CA GLY A 441 -28.25 10.47 -15.17
C GLY A 441 -27.50 11.78 -14.91
N ILE A 442 -26.61 11.81 -13.90
CA ILE A 442 -25.79 12.96 -13.54
C ILE A 442 -24.35 12.73 -14.03
N PRO A 443 -23.71 13.70 -14.72
CA PRO A 443 -22.36 13.54 -15.25
C PRO A 443 -21.31 13.48 -14.13
N ILE A 444 -20.34 12.59 -14.31
CA ILE A 444 -19.18 12.42 -13.43
C ILE A 444 -18.00 13.14 -14.03
N LEU A 445 -17.47 14.11 -13.29
CA LEU A 445 -16.34 14.93 -13.69
C LEU A 445 -15.19 14.76 -12.69
N THR A 446 -13.97 14.83 -13.20
CA THR A 446 -12.77 15.05 -12.39
C THR A 446 -11.91 16.13 -13.03
N MET A 447 -10.90 16.61 -12.33
CA MET A 447 -9.89 17.54 -12.84
C MET A 447 -8.51 16.94 -12.60
N THR A 448 -7.64 16.91 -13.61
CA THR A 448 -6.29 16.34 -13.57
C THR A 448 -5.35 17.08 -14.53
N CYS A 449 -4.15 16.57 -14.75
CA CYS A 449 -3.21 17.08 -15.75
C CYS A 449 -3.60 16.69 -17.18
N THR A 450 -2.88 17.20 -18.19
CA THR A 450 -3.07 16.79 -19.60
C THR A 450 -2.21 15.57 -19.95
N LEU A 451 -2.46 14.97 -21.12
CA LEU A 451 -1.59 13.91 -21.65
C LEU A 451 -0.16 14.41 -21.90
N SER A 452 0.00 15.67 -22.32
CA SER A 452 1.33 16.30 -22.48
C SER A 452 2.10 16.38 -21.16
N ASP A 453 1.41 16.64 -20.05
CA ASP A 453 2.02 16.61 -18.72
C ASP A 453 2.41 15.20 -18.31
N VAL A 454 1.57 14.19 -18.61
CA VAL A 454 1.91 12.78 -18.37
C VAL A 454 3.19 12.38 -19.12
N GLU A 455 3.33 12.75 -20.39
CA GLU A 455 4.56 12.50 -21.15
C GLU A 455 5.76 13.28 -20.58
N SER A 456 5.53 14.46 -20.03
CA SER A 456 6.57 15.20 -19.29
C SER A 456 7.00 14.48 -18.00
N PHE A 457 6.09 13.79 -17.29
CA PHE A 457 6.46 12.92 -16.17
C PHE A 457 7.23 11.67 -16.64
N LYS A 458 6.79 10.99 -17.69
CA LYS A 458 7.45 9.78 -18.23
C LYS A 458 8.86 10.06 -18.74
N SER A 459 9.06 11.19 -19.41
CA SER A 459 10.37 11.65 -19.89
C SER A 459 11.29 12.17 -18.78
N GLY A 460 10.81 12.27 -17.53
CA GLY A 460 11.56 12.82 -16.40
C GLY A 460 11.70 14.36 -16.42
N LYS A 461 11.07 15.04 -17.39
CA LYS A 461 11.00 16.52 -17.42
C LYS A 461 10.29 17.07 -16.19
N PHE A 462 9.24 16.38 -15.75
CA PHE A 462 8.63 16.57 -14.44
C PHE A 462 8.96 15.37 -13.54
N GLN A 463 9.26 15.66 -12.28
CA GLN A 463 9.67 14.63 -11.34
C GLN A 463 8.46 13.91 -10.75
N LEU A 464 8.47 12.58 -10.81
CA LEU A 464 7.63 11.74 -9.94
C LEU A 464 8.14 11.88 -8.51
N CYS A 465 7.23 12.23 -7.60
CA CYS A 465 7.59 12.56 -6.22
C CYS A 465 6.59 11.92 -5.27
N ALA A 466 7.10 11.34 -4.18
CA ALA A 466 6.24 10.79 -3.15
C ALA A 466 5.52 11.92 -2.36
N PRO A 467 4.26 11.72 -1.96
CA PRO A 467 3.48 12.77 -1.32
C PRO A 467 4.04 13.24 0.02
N ALA A 468 3.78 14.51 0.35
CA ALA A 468 4.05 15.05 1.68
C ALA A 468 3.30 14.26 2.77
N ARG A 469 3.83 14.26 4.00
CA ARG A 469 3.27 13.46 5.11
C ARG A 469 1.83 13.89 5.40
N GLU A 470 1.63 15.20 5.40
CA GLU A 470 0.35 15.85 5.67
C GLU A 470 -0.66 15.54 4.55
N TYR A 471 -0.22 15.54 3.28
CA TYR A 471 -1.04 15.15 2.13
C TYR A 471 -1.47 13.68 2.23
N ALA A 472 -0.50 12.79 2.46
CA ALA A 472 -0.72 11.36 2.60
C ALA A 472 -1.67 11.05 3.78
N SER A 473 -1.52 11.77 4.90
CA SER A 473 -2.43 11.67 6.05
C SER A 473 -3.86 12.05 5.68
N ALA A 474 -4.07 13.14 4.92
CA ALA A 474 -5.41 13.52 4.45
C ALA A 474 -5.99 12.46 3.51
N LEU A 475 -5.24 12.02 2.50
CA LEU A 475 -5.63 10.94 1.60
C LEU A 475 -6.10 9.69 2.37
N VAL A 476 -5.28 9.20 3.31
CA VAL A 476 -5.61 8.02 4.13
C VAL A 476 -6.84 8.25 5.01
N ARG A 477 -7.03 9.44 5.59
CA ARG A 477 -8.24 9.78 6.35
C ARG A 477 -9.51 9.65 5.49
N GLY A 478 -9.43 10.06 4.22
CA GLY A 478 -10.53 9.88 3.28
C GLY A 478 -10.85 8.41 3.03
N LEU A 479 -9.83 7.61 2.73
CA LEU A 479 -10.00 6.19 2.41
C LEU A 479 -10.52 5.34 3.60
N VAL A 480 -10.23 5.75 4.84
CA VAL A 480 -10.60 5.02 6.06
C VAL A 480 -11.88 5.51 6.73
N GLY A 481 -12.40 6.65 6.28
CA GLY A 481 -13.54 7.32 6.89
C GLY A 481 -13.16 8.09 8.17
N GLU A 482 -13.73 9.28 8.29
CA GLU A 482 -13.34 10.25 9.33
C GLU A 482 -13.82 9.89 10.74
N ASN A 483 -14.81 9.01 10.87
CA ASN A 483 -15.36 8.58 12.17
C ASN A 483 -14.60 7.38 12.79
N SER A 484 -13.69 6.76 12.03
CA SER A 484 -12.85 5.64 12.48
C SER A 484 -11.65 6.10 13.35
N PHE A 485 -11.65 7.37 13.78
CA PHE A 485 -10.48 8.18 14.15
C PHE A 485 -9.90 7.95 15.55
N ARG A 486 -10.41 6.99 16.34
CA ARG A 486 -10.00 6.83 17.75
C ARG A 486 -8.62 6.19 18.00
N ARG A 487 -7.78 5.95 16.99
CA ARG A 487 -6.49 5.23 17.17
C ARG A 487 -5.28 5.91 16.52
N ARG A 488 -4.82 7.03 17.08
CA ARG A 488 -3.69 7.90 16.65
C ARG A 488 -2.31 7.24 16.37
N LYS A 489 -2.10 5.94 16.62
CA LYS A 489 -0.79 5.27 16.39
C LYS A 489 -0.61 4.55 15.04
N ARG A 490 -1.69 4.17 14.32
CA ARG A 490 -1.60 3.52 13.00
C ARG A 490 -1.23 4.49 11.85
N TRP A 491 -1.42 5.78 12.07
CA TRP A 491 -1.37 6.84 11.06
C TRP A 491 0.04 7.18 10.56
N LEU A 492 1.03 7.15 11.47
CA LEU A 492 2.43 7.43 11.08
C LEU A 492 3.00 6.36 10.13
N THR A 493 2.48 5.13 10.19
CA THR A 493 3.00 4.03 9.38
C THR A 493 2.51 4.12 7.94
N TYR A 494 1.21 4.39 7.71
CA TYR A 494 0.63 4.49 6.36
C TYR A 494 1.10 5.74 5.61
N SER A 495 1.24 6.87 6.31
CA SER A 495 1.80 8.07 5.71
C SER A 495 3.28 7.91 5.37
N LYS A 496 4.05 7.12 6.11
CA LYS A 496 5.46 6.80 5.79
C LYS A 496 5.58 5.83 4.61
N LEU A 497 4.63 4.90 4.45
CA LEU A 497 4.61 3.97 3.31
C LEU A 497 4.38 4.70 1.98
N LEU A 498 3.45 5.67 1.95
CA LEU A 498 3.25 6.52 0.77
C LEU A 498 4.46 7.41 0.45
N GLN A 499 5.33 7.70 1.43
CA GLN A 499 6.49 8.59 1.27
C GLN A 499 7.75 7.93 0.69
N ASN A 500 7.83 6.60 0.70
CA ASN A 500 9.08 5.88 0.43
C ASN A 500 9.18 5.31 -1.00
N HIS A 501 8.21 5.56 -1.88
CA HIS A 501 8.18 4.99 -3.23
C HIS A 501 7.97 6.07 -4.31
N CYS A 502 8.90 6.15 -5.27
CA CYS A 502 8.82 7.04 -6.44
C CYS A 502 8.33 6.33 -7.72
N ASP A 503 8.32 4.99 -7.75
CA ASP A 503 7.83 4.20 -8.88
C ASP A 503 6.52 3.49 -8.49
N TYR A 504 5.44 3.81 -9.21
CA TYR A 504 4.08 3.40 -8.89
C TYR A 504 3.57 2.39 -9.91
N GLU A 505 3.71 1.10 -9.60
CA GLU A 505 2.80 0.06 -10.06
C GLU A 505 2.07 -0.55 -8.85
N LEU A 506 0.74 -0.65 -8.96
CA LEU A 506 -0.18 -1.47 -8.14
C LEU A 506 -0.65 -1.02 -6.74
N TRP A 507 -0.07 -0.05 -6.04
CA TRP A 507 -0.39 0.14 -4.61
C TRP A 507 -1.80 0.62 -4.24
N LEU A 508 -2.47 1.45 -5.06
CA LEU A 508 -3.77 2.03 -4.66
C LEU A 508 -4.97 1.08 -4.85
N VAL A 509 -4.86 0.12 -5.76
CA VAL A 509 -5.93 -0.84 -6.07
C VAL A 509 -6.06 -1.88 -4.96
N ASP A 510 -4.93 -2.33 -4.43
CA ASP A 510 -4.88 -3.35 -3.39
C ASP A 510 -5.23 -2.77 -2.01
N PHE A 511 -4.85 -1.52 -1.73
CA PHE A 511 -5.25 -0.82 -0.50
C PHE A 511 -6.77 -0.63 -0.39
N LEU A 512 -7.48 -0.48 -1.52
CA LEU A 512 -8.92 -0.17 -1.55
C LEU A 512 -9.80 -1.41 -1.72
N SER A 513 -9.28 -2.46 -2.34
CA SER A 513 -9.88 -3.81 -2.25
C SER A 513 -9.92 -4.28 -0.78
N PHE A 514 -8.88 -4.00 0.00
CA PHE A 514 -8.83 -4.32 1.44
C PHE A 514 -9.83 -3.51 2.30
N MET A 515 -10.10 -2.25 1.93
CA MET A 515 -10.97 -1.35 2.69
C MET A 515 -12.46 -1.48 2.33
N SER A 516 -12.81 -1.72 1.06
CA SER A 516 -14.22 -1.83 0.64
C SER A 516 -14.95 -3.04 1.22
N TRP A 517 -14.23 -4.15 1.50
CA TRP A 517 -14.82 -5.38 2.00
C TRP A 517 -15.23 -5.35 3.48
N LYS A 518 -14.64 -4.45 4.30
CA LYS A 518 -14.95 -4.37 5.73
C LYS A 518 -16.07 -3.40 6.10
N PHE A 519 -16.53 -2.55 5.18
CA PHE A 519 -17.40 -1.41 5.53
C PHE A 519 -18.75 -1.33 4.78
N LEU A 520 -19.10 -2.31 3.93
CA LEU A 520 -20.31 -2.26 3.08
C LEU A 520 -21.36 -3.37 3.28
N LEU A 521 -21.41 -4.05 4.44
CA LEU A 521 -22.53 -4.95 4.78
C LEU A 521 -23.47 -4.32 5.82
N PRO A 522 -24.71 -3.93 5.47
CA PRO A 522 -25.73 -3.61 6.43
C PRO A 522 -26.30 -4.90 7.03
N TYR A 523 -26.15 -5.05 8.34
CA TYR A 523 -26.78 -6.11 9.13
C TYR A 523 -28.30 -6.02 9.02
N THR A 524 -28.95 -7.06 8.49
CA THR A 524 -30.37 -7.32 8.70
C THR A 524 -30.59 -8.78 9.09
N LEU A 525 -31.30 -8.94 10.21
CA LEU A 525 -32.10 -10.09 10.65
C LEU A 525 -31.38 -11.41 10.99
N ILE A 526 -31.43 -11.79 12.27
CA ILE A 526 -32.40 -12.77 12.80
C ILE A 526 -32.47 -12.60 14.33
N GLY A 527 -33.68 -12.37 14.82
CA GLY A 527 -34.00 -12.35 16.25
C GLY A 527 -34.22 -13.76 16.80
N GLY A 528 -33.91 -13.92 18.08
CA GLY A 528 -34.22 -15.11 18.86
C GLY A 528 -34.12 -14.78 20.35
N HIS A 529 -35.28 -14.74 21.00
CA HIS A 529 -35.48 -14.41 22.41
C HIS A 529 -34.69 -15.31 23.38
N GLY A 530 -34.23 -14.71 24.48
CA GLY A 530 -33.77 -15.41 25.67
C GLY A 530 -33.32 -14.44 26.77
N HIS A 531 -34.27 -13.97 27.57
CA HIS A 531 -34.00 -13.21 28.80
C HIS A 531 -33.22 -14.06 29.81
N LEU A 532 -32.16 -13.50 30.44
CA LEU A 532 -31.88 -13.67 31.87
C LEU A 532 -30.89 -12.60 32.40
N SER A 533 -31.38 -11.94 33.45
CA SER A 533 -30.81 -11.00 34.45
C SER A 533 -29.36 -10.52 34.43
N TYR A 534 -29.24 -9.21 34.63
CA TYR A 534 -28.07 -8.42 35.06
C TYR A 534 -27.40 -8.93 36.34
N GLY A 535 -26.06 -8.94 36.32
CA GLY A 535 -25.19 -8.86 37.49
C GLY A 535 -23.91 -8.15 37.09
N HIS A 536 -23.70 -6.93 37.59
CA HIS A 536 -22.47 -6.15 37.38
C HIS A 536 -21.28 -6.78 38.10
N SER A 537 -20.24 -7.13 37.35
CA SER A 537 -18.86 -7.12 37.84
C SER A 537 -17.89 -7.03 36.67
N ASP A 538 -17.07 -5.98 36.67
CA ASP A 538 -15.97 -5.75 35.73
C ASP A 538 -15.01 -6.95 35.68
N THR A 539 -14.76 -7.50 34.49
CA THR A 539 -13.51 -8.17 34.12
C THR A 539 -13.51 -8.45 32.60
N LEU A 540 -12.68 -7.72 31.87
CA LEU A 540 -12.21 -8.13 30.54
C LEU A 540 -11.34 -9.38 30.71
N PHE A 541 -11.63 -10.48 30.00
CA PHE A 541 -10.65 -11.36 29.34
C PHE A 541 -11.33 -12.55 28.63
N GLN A 542 -10.74 -12.95 27.50
CA GLN A 542 -10.76 -14.27 26.84
C GLN A 542 -12.04 -14.79 26.17
N GLN A 543 -11.97 -14.89 24.84
CA GLN A 543 -12.36 -16.11 24.13
C GLN A 543 -11.19 -16.54 23.23
N LEU A 544 -10.38 -17.48 23.75
CA LEU A 544 -9.64 -18.44 22.93
C LEU A 544 -10.67 -19.47 22.45
N TYR A 545 -10.75 -19.73 21.15
CA TYR A 545 -11.34 -20.97 20.67
C TYR A 545 -10.26 -22.04 20.70
N ILE A 546 -10.43 -22.99 21.61
CA ILE A 546 -9.75 -24.30 21.63
C ILE A 546 -10.69 -25.26 20.91
N VAL A 547 -10.20 -25.91 19.86
CA VAL A 547 -10.71 -27.20 19.37
C VAL A 547 -9.52 -28.14 19.30
#